data_AF-A0A847PMN5-F1
#
_entry.id   AF-A0A847PMN5-F1
#
_cell.length_a   1.000
_cell.length_b   1.000
_cell.length_c   1.000
_cell.angle_alpha   90.00
_cell.angle_beta   90.00
_cell.angle_gamma   90.00
#
_symmetry.space_group_name_H-M   'P 1'
#
loop_
_entity.id
_entity.type
_entity.pdbx_description
1 polymer ?
#
loop_
_entity_poly.entity_id
_entity_poly.type
_entity_poly.pdbx_seq_one_letter_code
_entity_poly.pdbx_strand_id
1 'polypeptide(L)'
;MKKYAVLLLCISFMLTGLFMFTACQKIEPNEPTVSKTDSEESKISKPGKTAKITFQIEDNEDNNKVQIPLFVSDEPSEAINSLNKRLEKIVESYNAAKENKLRWSEIISHCYESEQYLQAIVEYQELPSIELDYNVASFNYDKHNDKALTNIDAFEIAKITESELRLLIKKHVKEMENFTVEGFYIDTNGEVQFFVKINIAEGPDAYSRMCTVVPARNSLYQTSETGIQIFE
;
A
#
# COMPACT_ATOMS: atom_id res chain seq x y z
N MET A 1 25.58 31.35 -49.98
CA MET A 1 26.06 32.54 -49.25
C MET A 1 26.88 32.08 -48.05
N LYS A 2 28.07 32.68 -47.87
CA LYS A 2 29.09 32.45 -46.81
C LYS A 2 28.46 32.69 -45.41
N LYS A 3 28.88 32.12 -44.27
CA LYS A 3 30.21 32.06 -43.60
C LYS A 3 30.20 30.95 -42.50
N TYR A 4 31.20 30.07 -42.37
CA TYR A 4 32.37 30.06 -41.42
C TYR A 4 32.00 30.27 -39.93
N ALA A 5 32.49 29.54 -38.92
CA ALA A 5 33.81 28.94 -38.62
C ALA A 5 33.62 27.75 -37.63
N VAL A 6 34.37 26.63 -37.63
CA VAL A 6 35.81 26.38 -37.37
C VAL A 6 36.31 26.95 -36.04
N LEU A 7 36.47 26.09 -35.02
CA LEU A 7 37.63 26.14 -34.13
C LEU A 7 38.06 24.72 -33.77
N LEU A 8 39.36 24.52 -33.86
CA LEU A 8 40.14 23.29 -33.88
C LEU A 8 41.12 23.32 -32.69
N LEU A 9 41.75 22.17 -32.43
CA LEU A 9 42.95 21.91 -31.61
C LEU A 9 42.80 21.80 -30.10
N CYS A 10 43.55 20.96 -29.37
CA CYS A 10 44.41 19.76 -29.55
C CYS A 10 45.32 19.72 -28.28
N ILE A 11 46.10 18.63 -28.14
CA ILE A 11 47.39 18.52 -27.41
C ILE A 11 47.25 18.20 -25.89
N SER A 12 47.98 17.29 -25.22
CA SER A 12 48.64 15.98 -25.44
C SER A 12 49.69 15.80 -24.29
N PHE A 13 50.26 14.58 -24.17
CA PHE A 13 51.43 14.15 -23.37
C PHE A 13 51.22 13.91 -21.85
N MET A 14 51.29 12.65 -21.37
CA MET A 14 52.50 11.84 -21.07
C MET A 14 53.42 12.49 -20.03
N LEU A 15 53.61 11.87 -18.86
CA LEU A 15 54.95 11.56 -18.37
C LEU A 15 54.96 10.50 -17.26
N THR A 16 55.88 9.58 -17.47
CA THR A 16 56.38 8.48 -16.65
C THR A 16 57.01 8.90 -15.33
N GLY A 17 56.87 8.08 -14.29
CA GLY A 17 57.65 8.16 -13.05
C GLY A 17 58.07 6.77 -12.59
N LEU A 18 59.21 6.32 -13.09
CA LEU A 18 59.94 5.10 -12.74
C LEU A 18 60.66 5.32 -11.38
N PHE A 19 60.42 4.49 -10.38
CA PHE A 19 61.42 4.23 -9.33
C PHE A 19 61.53 2.72 -9.11
N MET A 20 62.60 2.17 -9.67
CA MET A 20 63.17 0.89 -9.31
C MET A 20 63.79 0.99 -7.91
N PHE A 21 63.43 0.07 -7.02
CA PHE A 21 64.38 -0.48 -6.05
C PHE A 21 64.09 -1.97 -5.90
N THR A 22 64.95 -2.77 -6.53
CA THR A 22 65.14 -4.19 -6.22
C THR A 22 66.06 -4.30 -5.02
N ALA A 23 65.57 -4.91 -3.93
CA ALA A 23 66.39 -5.59 -2.94
C ALA A 23 65.71 -6.92 -2.62
N CYS A 24 66.53 -7.96 -2.60
CA CYS A 24 66.15 -9.35 -2.81
C CYS A 24 66.00 -10.11 -1.48
N GLN A 25 65.35 -11.29 -1.57
CA GLN A 25 65.27 -12.40 -0.61
C GLN A 25 64.19 -12.23 0.47
N LYS A 26 63.26 -13.17 0.70
CA LYS A 26 63.39 -14.63 0.74
C LYS A 26 62.00 -15.25 0.65
N ILE A 27 61.84 -16.33 -0.13
CA ILE A 27 60.58 -17.09 -0.27
C ILE A 27 60.53 -18.14 0.83
N GLU A 28 59.46 -18.15 1.63
CA GLU A 28 58.89 -19.35 2.24
C GLU A 28 57.37 -19.32 1.96
N PRO A 29 56.76 -20.45 1.59
CA PRO A 29 55.40 -20.50 1.06
C PRO A 29 54.40 -20.63 2.20
N ASN A 30 53.24 -19.96 2.12
CA ASN A 30 51.98 -20.51 2.63
C ASN A 30 50.77 -19.70 2.11
N GLU A 31 49.97 -20.42 1.32
CA GLU A 31 48.53 -20.31 1.07
C GLU A 31 47.91 -19.03 0.45
N PRO A 32 46.94 -19.20 -0.48
CA PRO A 32 46.35 -18.11 -1.23
C PRO A 32 45.36 -17.32 -0.37
N THR A 33 45.60 -16.01 -0.23
CA THR A 33 44.61 -15.05 0.24
C THR A 33 43.48 -14.95 -0.80
N VAL A 34 42.42 -15.74 -0.61
CA VAL A 34 41.16 -15.55 -1.32
C VAL A 34 40.45 -14.37 -0.68
N SER A 35 40.41 -13.24 -1.38
CA SER A 35 39.44 -12.18 -1.14
C SER A 35 38.03 -12.78 -1.26
N LYS A 36 37.25 -12.74 -0.18
CA LYS A 36 35.80 -12.95 -0.23
C LYS A 36 35.08 -11.73 0.31
N THR A 37 34.50 -11.03 -0.64
CA THR A 37 33.29 -10.22 -0.62
C THR A 37 32.17 -10.90 0.20
N ASP A 38 31.43 -10.06 0.93
CA ASP A 38 30.07 -10.18 1.44
C ASP A 38 29.55 -11.55 1.91
N SER A 39 29.28 -11.59 3.22
CA SER A 39 27.94 -11.97 3.66
C SER A 39 27.59 -11.09 4.85
N GLU A 40 26.91 -9.97 4.59
CA GLU A 40 25.92 -9.47 5.55
C GLU A 40 24.96 -10.63 5.76
N GLU A 41 25.16 -11.38 6.85
CA GLU A 41 24.13 -12.24 7.39
C GLU A 41 22.88 -11.37 7.51
N SER A 42 21.92 -11.69 6.66
CA SER A 42 20.50 -11.48 6.88
C SER A 42 20.23 -11.58 8.37
N LYS A 43 20.12 -10.42 9.03
CA LYS A 43 19.50 -10.32 10.34
C LYS A 43 18.04 -10.66 10.11
N ILE A 44 17.73 -11.96 10.13
CA ILE A 44 16.39 -12.42 10.46
C ILE A 44 16.07 -11.72 11.77
N SER A 45 15.15 -10.75 11.70
CA SER A 45 14.77 -9.94 12.85
C SER A 45 14.35 -10.89 13.96
N LYS A 46 14.76 -10.59 15.20
CA LYS A 46 14.19 -11.27 16.37
C LYS A 46 12.66 -11.18 16.27
N PRO A 47 11.88 -12.21 16.65
CA PRO A 47 10.42 -12.09 16.71
C PRO A 47 10.09 -10.97 17.69
N GLY A 48 9.79 -9.80 17.16
CA GLY A 48 9.72 -8.54 17.87
C GLY A 48 8.45 -7.87 17.44
N LYS A 49 7.56 -7.64 18.42
CA LYS A 49 6.16 -7.20 18.30
C LYS A 49 5.21 -8.28 17.80
N THR A 50 4.57 -8.93 18.76
CA THR A 50 3.28 -9.59 18.50
C THR A 50 2.22 -8.49 18.41
N ALA A 51 1.52 -8.45 17.28
CA ALA A 51 0.38 -7.57 17.04
C ALA A 51 -0.78 -8.43 16.51
N LYS A 52 -2.01 -7.98 16.73
CA LYS A 52 -3.23 -8.64 16.26
C LYS A 52 -4.33 -7.62 16.03
N ILE A 53 -5.37 -8.02 15.31
CA ILE A 53 -6.61 -7.26 15.17
C ILE A 53 -7.67 -7.87 16.11
N THR A 54 -8.37 -7.00 16.84
CA THR A 54 -9.55 -7.32 17.65
C THR A 54 -10.69 -6.39 17.23
N PHE A 55 -11.87 -6.51 17.83
CA PHE A 55 -12.96 -5.54 17.64
C PHE A 55 -13.15 -4.69 18.90
N GLN A 56 -13.12 -3.37 18.74
CA GLN A 56 -13.41 -2.43 19.85
C GLN A 56 -14.91 -2.17 20.00
N ILE A 57 -15.66 -2.28 18.91
CA ILE A 57 -17.11 -2.13 18.89
C ILE A 57 -17.68 -3.28 18.08
N GLU A 58 -18.59 -4.02 18.70
CA GLU A 58 -19.47 -4.98 18.04
C GLU A 58 -20.90 -4.63 18.46
N ASP A 59 -21.73 -4.21 17.50
CA ASP A 59 -23.12 -3.83 17.73
C ASP A 59 -24.01 -4.45 16.66
N ASN A 60 -24.86 -5.37 17.12
CA ASN A 60 -25.89 -6.02 16.31
C ASN A 60 -27.28 -5.81 16.93
N GLU A 61 -27.44 -4.74 17.72
CA GLU A 61 -28.73 -4.35 18.29
C GLU A 61 -29.55 -3.52 17.28
N ASP A 62 -30.87 -3.63 17.39
CA ASP A 62 -31.84 -2.99 16.50
C ASP A 62 -31.56 -3.27 15.01
N ASN A 63 -31.29 -2.23 14.21
CA ASN A 63 -30.97 -2.33 12.79
C ASN A 63 -29.45 -2.22 12.52
N ASN A 64 -28.62 -2.04 13.54
CA ASN A 64 -27.18 -1.90 13.36
C ASN A 64 -26.53 -3.24 13.01
N LYS A 65 -25.50 -3.19 12.17
CA LYS A 65 -24.57 -4.29 11.91
C LYS A 65 -23.17 -3.72 11.91
N VAL A 66 -22.52 -3.68 13.07
CA VAL A 66 -21.29 -2.91 13.27
C VAL A 66 -20.21 -3.79 13.86
N GLN A 67 -19.07 -3.85 13.17
CA GLN A 67 -17.81 -4.38 13.67
C GLN A 67 -16.71 -3.38 13.34
N ILE A 68 -16.14 -2.72 14.36
CA ILE A 68 -15.04 -1.76 14.18
C ILE A 68 -13.75 -2.36 14.74
N PRO A 69 -12.70 -2.49 13.93
CA PRO A 69 -11.48 -3.17 14.33
C PRO A 69 -10.64 -2.29 15.27
N LEU A 70 -9.71 -2.93 15.96
CA LEU A 70 -8.70 -2.32 16.81
C LEU A 70 -7.41 -3.11 16.66
N PHE A 71 -6.34 -2.41 16.28
CA PHE A 71 -5.00 -2.98 16.24
C PHE A 71 -4.40 -2.96 17.64
N VAL A 72 -3.94 -4.10 18.13
CA VAL A 72 -3.36 -4.25 19.47
C VAL A 72 -1.97 -4.85 19.33
N SER A 73 -1.01 -4.35 20.10
CA SER A 73 0.32 -4.96 20.22
C SER A 73 0.73 -5.03 21.69
N ASP A 74 1.52 -6.05 22.00
CA ASP A 74 2.09 -6.27 23.32
C ASP A 74 3.21 -5.26 23.65
N GLU A 75 3.70 -4.52 22.64
CA GLU A 75 4.69 -3.45 22.78
C GLU A 75 4.16 -2.12 22.20
N PRO A 76 4.63 -0.96 22.69
CA PRO A 76 4.29 0.32 22.09
C PRO A 76 4.66 0.37 20.60
N SER A 77 3.72 0.82 19.78
CA SER A 77 3.88 1.01 18.34
C SER A 77 3.20 2.30 17.90
N GLU A 78 4.00 3.25 17.38
CA GLU A 78 3.47 4.49 16.80
C GLU A 78 2.64 4.23 15.55
N ALA A 79 3.01 3.20 14.78
CA ALA A 79 2.26 2.77 13.60
C ALA A 79 0.86 2.27 13.99
N ILE A 80 0.75 1.40 14.99
CA ILE A 80 -0.55 0.91 15.48
C ILE A 80 -1.38 2.06 16.07
N ASN A 81 -0.76 2.96 16.83
CA ASN A 81 -1.44 4.15 17.34
C ASN A 81 -1.97 5.04 16.20
N SER A 82 -1.20 5.20 15.12
CA SER A 82 -1.62 5.94 13.93
C SER A 82 -2.80 5.27 13.21
N LEU A 83 -2.79 3.94 13.09
CA LEU A 83 -3.91 3.18 12.51
C LEU A 83 -5.18 3.32 13.36
N ASN A 84 -5.07 3.12 14.67
CA ASN A 84 -6.21 3.25 15.58
C ASN A 84 -6.76 4.68 15.58
N LYS A 85 -5.90 5.70 15.52
CA LYS A 85 -6.33 7.10 15.37
C LYS A 85 -7.07 7.35 14.04
N ARG A 86 -6.68 6.70 12.95
CA ARG A 86 -7.43 6.78 11.69
C ARG A 86 -8.79 6.08 11.80
N LEU A 87 -8.88 4.98 12.56
CA LEU A 87 -10.13 4.27 12.85
C LEU A 87 -11.11 5.08 13.71
N GLU A 88 -10.62 6.03 14.51
CA GLU A 88 -11.48 6.93 15.30
C GLU A 88 -12.52 7.65 14.43
N LYS A 89 -12.22 7.96 13.16
CA LYS A 89 -13.18 8.55 12.23
C LYS A 89 -14.40 7.66 11.97
N ILE A 90 -14.20 6.34 11.92
CA ILE A 90 -15.29 5.37 11.74
C ILE A 90 -16.10 5.25 13.05
N VAL A 91 -15.42 5.28 14.19
CA VAL A 91 -16.06 5.30 15.52
C VAL A 91 -16.92 6.56 15.69
N GLU A 92 -16.41 7.73 15.28
CA GLU A 92 -17.12 9.00 15.32
C GLU A 92 -18.38 8.97 14.45
N SER A 93 -18.29 8.46 13.21
CA SER A 93 -19.47 8.30 12.33
C SER A 93 -20.51 7.35 12.93
N TYR A 94 -20.08 6.20 13.46
CA TYR A 94 -20.98 5.27 14.15
C TYR A 94 -21.70 5.93 15.34
N ASN A 95 -20.95 6.62 16.20
CA ASN A 95 -21.55 7.28 17.37
C ASN A 95 -22.54 8.37 16.95
N ALA A 96 -22.22 9.16 15.92
CA ALA A 96 -23.12 10.17 15.39
C ALA A 96 -24.41 9.56 14.80
N ALA A 97 -24.32 8.42 14.11
CA ALA A 97 -25.47 7.69 13.61
C ALA A 97 -26.32 7.10 14.75
N LYS A 98 -25.68 6.50 15.77
CA LYS A 98 -26.34 5.91 16.94
C LYS A 98 -27.13 6.93 17.76
N GLU A 99 -26.64 8.17 17.86
CA GLU A 99 -27.36 9.26 18.53
C GLU A 99 -28.64 9.68 17.77
N ASN A 100 -28.69 9.43 16.45
CA ASN A 100 -29.83 9.74 15.61
C ASN A 100 -30.78 8.54 15.46
N LYS A 101 -31.91 8.57 16.17
CA LYS A 101 -32.93 7.49 16.16
C LYS A 101 -33.56 7.16 14.80
N LEU A 102 -33.32 7.97 13.77
CA LEU A 102 -33.80 7.73 12.41
C LEU A 102 -32.71 7.17 11.50
N ARG A 103 -31.50 6.93 12.02
CA ARG A 103 -30.39 6.35 11.28
C ARG A 103 -29.88 5.08 11.95
N TRP A 104 -29.25 4.23 11.16
CA TRP A 104 -28.48 3.09 11.64
C TRP A 104 -27.22 2.92 10.80
N SER A 105 -26.21 2.26 11.36
CA SER A 105 -24.95 2.01 10.69
C SER A 105 -24.84 0.56 10.28
N GLU A 106 -24.37 0.34 9.05
CA GLU A 106 -23.81 -0.93 8.63
C GLU A 106 -22.31 -0.73 8.43
N ILE A 107 -21.51 -1.32 9.31
CA ILE A 107 -20.04 -1.26 9.31
C ILE A 107 -19.54 -2.71 9.41
N ILE A 108 -19.00 -3.22 8.32
CA ILE A 108 -18.51 -4.60 8.23
C ILE A 108 -17.00 -4.56 8.07
N SER A 109 -16.30 -5.38 8.85
CA SER A 109 -14.84 -5.41 8.86
C SER A 109 -14.30 -6.77 8.47
N HIS A 110 -13.49 -6.81 7.43
CA HIS A 110 -12.76 -7.97 6.96
C HIS A 110 -11.31 -7.89 7.43
N CYS A 111 -10.91 -8.77 8.34
CA CYS A 111 -9.60 -8.77 8.96
C CYS A 111 -8.75 -9.92 8.41
N TYR A 112 -7.53 -9.61 8.00
CA TYR A 112 -6.58 -10.56 7.41
C TYR A 112 -5.26 -10.49 8.16
N GLU A 113 -4.66 -11.66 8.37
CA GLU A 113 -3.35 -11.81 8.97
C GLU A 113 -2.49 -12.73 8.11
N SER A 114 -1.29 -12.26 7.75
CA SER A 114 -0.23 -13.06 7.13
C SER A 114 1.05 -12.93 7.97
N GLU A 115 2.14 -13.59 7.61
CA GLU A 115 3.41 -13.42 8.35
C GLU A 115 3.90 -11.97 8.36
N GLN A 116 3.72 -11.25 7.26
CA GLN A 116 4.22 -9.88 7.10
C GLN A 116 3.19 -8.80 7.45
N TYR A 117 1.90 -9.03 7.23
CA TYR A 117 0.89 -7.98 7.31
C TYR A 117 -0.25 -8.30 8.28
N LEU A 118 -0.79 -7.25 8.93
CA LEU A 118 -2.11 -7.24 9.54
C LEU A 118 -2.95 -6.20 8.82
N GLN A 119 -4.11 -6.61 8.31
CA GLN A 119 -4.93 -5.78 7.43
C GLN A 119 -6.39 -5.82 7.86
N ALA A 120 -7.05 -4.67 7.90
CA ALA A 120 -8.48 -4.55 8.12
C ALA A 120 -9.10 -3.72 7.01
N ILE A 121 -10.05 -4.30 6.28
CA ILE A 121 -10.86 -3.63 5.26
C ILE A 121 -12.23 -3.38 5.88
N VAL A 122 -12.61 -2.11 5.99
CA VAL A 122 -13.85 -1.67 6.61
C VAL A 122 -14.78 -1.14 5.54
N GLU A 123 -15.89 -1.81 5.35
CA GLU A 123 -17.02 -1.36 4.54
C GLU A 123 -18.02 -0.67 5.44
N TYR A 124 -18.45 0.54 5.09
CA TYR A 124 -19.36 1.30 5.95
C TYR A 124 -20.35 2.18 5.19
N GLN A 125 -21.57 2.24 5.70
CA GLN A 125 -22.62 3.13 5.26
C GLN A 125 -23.54 3.55 6.43
N GLU A 126 -24.11 4.74 6.31
CA GLU A 126 -25.20 5.20 7.17
C GLU A 126 -26.53 5.06 6.41
N LEU A 127 -27.52 4.49 7.07
CA LEU A 127 -28.86 4.26 6.52
C LEU A 127 -29.92 5.02 7.33
N PRO A 128 -31.08 5.38 6.72
CA PRO A 128 -31.42 5.18 5.31
C PRO A 128 -30.61 6.11 4.40
N SER A 129 -30.09 5.56 3.31
CA SER A 129 -29.40 6.32 2.26
C SER A 129 -30.21 6.29 0.96
N ILE A 130 -30.18 7.39 0.21
CA ILE A 130 -30.79 7.48 -1.13
C ILE A 130 -29.88 6.81 -2.17
N GLU A 131 -28.57 6.78 -1.91
CA GLU A 131 -27.55 6.15 -2.74
C GLU A 131 -26.99 4.94 -2.00
N LEU A 132 -27.06 3.75 -2.61
CA LEU A 132 -26.46 2.52 -2.07
C LEU A 132 -24.94 2.50 -2.35
N ASP A 133 -24.25 3.54 -1.91
CA ASP A 133 -22.81 3.71 -2.08
C ASP A 133 -22.09 3.36 -0.78
N TYR A 134 -21.62 2.12 -0.69
CA TYR A 134 -20.74 1.70 0.40
C TYR A 134 -19.41 2.46 0.33
N ASN A 135 -19.00 3.03 1.45
CA ASN A 135 -17.66 3.55 1.61
C ASN A 135 -16.73 2.43 2.05
N VAL A 136 -15.46 2.57 1.68
CA VAL A 136 -14.42 1.59 1.99
C VAL A 136 -13.26 2.32 2.63
N ALA A 137 -12.67 1.73 3.65
CA ALA A 137 -11.40 2.18 4.21
C ALA A 137 -10.52 0.97 4.51
N SER A 138 -9.23 1.06 4.20
CA SER A 138 -8.25 0.03 4.54
C SER A 138 -7.25 0.50 5.57
N PHE A 139 -6.92 -0.38 6.51
CA PHE A 139 -5.94 -0.17 7.58
C PHE A 139 -4.94 -1.32 7.52
N ASN A 140 -3.72 -1.02 7.08
CA ASN A 140 -2.72 -2.03 6.77
C ASN A 140 -1.45 -1.77 7.59
N TYR A 141 -0.99 -2.77 8.32
CA TYR A 141 0.19 -2.73 9.18
C TYR A 141 1.23 -3.73 8.67
N ASP A 142 2.44 -3.24 8.42
CA ASP A 142 3.62 -4.07 8.16
C ASP A 142 4.28 -4.43 9.49
N LYS A 143 4.19 -5.71 9.85
CA LYS A 143 4.71 -6.27 11.11
C LYS A 143 6.22 -6.22 11.20
N HIS A 144 6.92 -6.40 10.07
CA HIS A 144 8.39 -6.46 10.07
C HIS A 144 9.03 -5.09 10.22
N ASN A 145 8.39 -4.06 9.66
CA ASN A 145 8.91 -2.70 9.65
C ASN A 145 8.25 -1.79 10.70
N ASP A 146 7.29 -2.29 11.49
CA ASP A 146 6.46 -1.51 12.42
C ASP A 146 5.91 -0.24 11.74
N LYS A 147 5.23 -0.44 10.61
CA LYS A 147 4.80 0.66 9.73
C LYS A 147 3.31 0.57 9.40
N ALA A 148 2.61 1.69 9.58
CA ALA A 148 1.26 1.87 9.06
C ALA A 148 1.36 2.20 7.57
N LEU A 149 0.91 1.30 6.72
CA LEU A 149 0.97 1.46 5.28
C LEU A 149 -0.08 2.43 4.76
N THR A 150 0.29 3.12 3.68
CA THR A 150 -0.48 4.13 2.98
C THR A 150 -0.67 3.74 1.51
N ASN A 151 -1.51 4.48 0.78
CA ASN A 151 -1.69 4.24 -0.66
C ASN A 151 -0.37 4.41 -1.44
N ILE A 152 0.56 5.26 -0.98
CA ILE A 152 1.87 5.43 -1.60
C ILE A 152 2.66 4.11 -1.53
N ASP A 153 2.68 3.48 -0.35
CA ASP A 153 3.32 2.19 -0.14
C ASP A 153 2.68 1.10 -1.01
N ALA A 154 1.36 1.12 -1.17
CA ALA A 154 0.64 0.18 -2.03
C ALA A 154 1.08 0.29 -3.49
N PHE A 155 1.27 1.49 -4.02
CA PHE A 155 1.82 1.70 -5.38
C PHE A 155 3.25 1.18 -5.51
N GLU A 156 4.10 1.41 -4.50
CA GLU A 156 5.48 0.91 -4.46
C GLU A 156 5.53 -0.62 -4.46
N ILE A 157 4.71 -1.27 -3.63
CA ILE A 157 4.60 -2.73 -3.54
C ILE A 157 4.07 -3.32 -4.84
N ALA A 158 3.04 -2.71 -5.41
CA ALA A 158 2.44 -3.12 -6.68
C ALA A 158 3.35 -2.85 -7.90
N LYS A 159 4.40 -2.04 -7.72
CA LYS A 159 5.32 -1.58 -8.78
C LYS A 159 4.59 -0.93 -9.95
N ILE A 160 3.60 -0.10 -9.62
CA ILE A 160 2.84 0.69 -10.58
C ILE A 160 2.66 2.12 -10.10
N THR A 161 2.41 3.02 -11.03
CA THR A 161 2.07 4.42 -10.76
C THR A 161 0.55 4.64 -10.78
N GLU A 162 0.09 5.75 -10.21
CA GLU A 162 -1.33 6.16 -10.34
C GLU A 162 -1.75 6.31 -11.81
N SER A 163 -0.86 6.79 -12.68
CA SER A 163 -1.11 6.91 -14.12
C SER A 163 -1.35 5.55 -14.78
N GLU A 164 -0.58 4.53 -14.40
CA GLU A 164 -0.78 3.16 -14.91
C GLU A 164 -2.08 2.55 -14.39
N LEU A 165 -2.41 2.78 -13.11
CA LEU A 165 -3.71 2.38 -12.55
C LEU A 165 -4.87 3.06 -13.30
N ARG A 166 -4.74 4.36 -13.59
CA ARG A 166 -5.72 5.13 -14.39
C ARG A 166 -5.93 4.53 -15.76
N LEU A 167 -4.86 4.14 -16.45
CA LEU A 167 -4.95 3.51 -17.77
C LEU A 167 -5.63 2.15 -17.72
N LEU A 168 -5.33 1.34 -16.69
CA LEU A 168 -6.00 0.06 -16.46
C LEU A 168 -7.50 0.25 -16.22
N ILE A 169 -7.89 1.22 -15.38
CA ILE A 169 -9.30 1.53 -15.14
C ILE A 169 -9.97 1.99 -16.45
N LYS A 170 -9.37 2.92 -17.20
CA LYS A 170 -9.92 3.40 -18.49
C LYS A 170 -10.11 2.31 -19.55
N LYS A 171 -9.31 1.24 -19.50
CA LYS A 171 -9.48 0.08 -20.38
C LYS A 171 -10.82 -0.63 -20.15
N HIS A 172 -11.30 -0.65 -18.91
CA HIS A 172 -12.55 -1.29 -18.50
C HIS A 172 -13.72 -0.31 -18.38
N VAL A 173 -13.44 0.95 -18.01
CA VAL A 173 -14.41 2.02 -17.77
C VAL A 173 -14.05 3.23 -18.61
N LYS A 174 -14.49 3.24 -19.88
CA LYS A 174 -14.13 4.28 -20.86
C LYS A 174 -14.65 5.67 -20.49
N GLU A 175 -15.77 5.71 -19.77
CA GLU A 175 -16.47 6.94 -19.37
C GLU A 175 -15.97 7.50 -18.04
N MET A 176 -14.92 6.89 -17.44
CA MET A 176 -14.34 7.41 -16.21
C MET A 176 -13.79 8.83 -16.43
N GLU A 177 -14.31 9.75 -15.63
CA GLU A 177 -13.79 11.12 -15.55
C GLU A 177 -12.58 11.15 -14.61
N ASN A 178 -12.79 10.69 -13.37
CA ASN A 178 -11.75 10.60 -12.36
C ASN A 178 -11.99 9.38 -11.44
N PHE A 179 -11.02 9.12 -10.56
CA PHE A 179 -11.16 8.11 -9.52
C PHE A 179 -10.36 8.54 -8.28
N THR A 180 -10.73 7.97 -7.15
CA THR A 180 -9.98 8.04 -5.89
C THR A 180 -9.62 6.64 -5.43
N VAL A 181 -8.49 6.51 -4.74
CA VAL A 181 -8.09 5.25 -4.09
C VAL A 181 -8.52 5.33 -2.62
N GLU A 182 -9.56 4.58 -2.27
CA GLU A 182 -10.15 4.56 -0.93
C GLU A 182 -9.41 3.60 0.01
N GLY A 183 -8.72 2.61 -0.56
CA GLY A 183 -7.88 1.70 0.18
C GLY A 183 -7.20 0.66 -0.69
N PHE A 184 -6.56 -0.29 -0.04
CA PHE A 184 -5.94 -1.43 -0.67
C PHE A 184 -5.86 -2.63 0.26
N TYR A 185 -5.64 -3.80 -0.33
CA TYR A 185 -5.38 -5.06 0.34
C TYR A 185 -4.19 -5.74 -0.36
N ILE A 186 -3.30 -6.36 0.42
CA ILE A 186 -2.20 -7.18 -0.07
C ILE A 186 -2.55 -8.64 0.19
N ASP A 187 -2.73 -9.42 -0.87
CA ASP A 187 -3.10 -10.83 -0.72
C ASP A 187 -1.92 -11.71 -0.28
N THR A 188 -2.20 -13.00 -0.08
CA THR A 188 -1.19 -13.97 0.36
C THR A 188 -0.07 -14.20 -0.66
N ASN A 189 -0.29 -13.85 -1.93
CA ASN A 189 0.71 -13.91 -3.00
C ASN A 189 1.52 -12.61 -3.10
N GLY A 190 1.21 -11.61 -2.28
CA GLY A 190 1.82 -10.29 -2.32
C GLY A 190 1.25 -9.39 -3.44
N GLU A 191 0.14 -9.77 -4.06
CA GLU A 191 -0.53 -8.93 -5.06
C GLU A 191 -1.37 -7.87 -4.36
N VAL A 192 -1.28 -6.63 -4.85
CA VAL A 192 -2.04 -5.50 -4.33
C VAL A 192 -3.37 -5.39 -5.07
N GLN A 193 -4.46 -5.32 -4.31
CA GLN A 193 -5.80 -5.02 -4.77
C GLN A 193 -6.15 -3.61 -4.31
N PHE A 194 -6.43 -2.72 -5.25
CA PHE A 194 -6.82 -1.34 -4.96
C PHE A 194 -8.34 -1.23 -4.92
N PHE A 195 -8.88 -0.65 -3.84
CA PHE A 195 -10.28 -0.24 -3.76
C PHE A 195 -10.39 1.19 -4.28
N VAL A 196 -11.07 1.35 -5.41
CA VAL A 196 -11.18 2.62 -6.13
C VAL A 196 -12.63 3.05 -6.26
N LYS A 197 -12.90 4.30 -5.87
CA LYS A 197 -14.17 4.95 -6.19
C LYS A 197 -14.03 5.63 -7.53
N ILE A 198 -14.76 5.15 -8.53
CA ILE A 198 -14.73 5.65 -9.90
C ILE A 198 -15.91 6.59 -10.09
N ASN A 199 -15.63 7.82 -10.53
CA ASN A 199 -16.67 8.80 -10.86
C ASN A 199 -16.91 8.79 -12.38
N ILE A 200 -18.17 8.60 -12.78
CA ILE A 200 -18.59 8.45 -14.17
C ILE A 200 -19.50 9.63 -14.54
N ALA A 201 -19.04 10.40 -15.54
CA ALA A 201 -19.70 11.53 -16.23
C ALA A 201 -20.24 12.71 -15.39
N GLU A 202 -20.29 13.89 -16.01
CA GLU A 202 -21.03 15.07 -15.54
C GLU A 202 -22.45 15.10 -16.13
N GLY A 203 -23.45 15.48 -15.32
CA GLY A 203 -24.84 15.61 -15.74
C GLY A 203 -25.82 15.03 -14.72
N PRO A 204 -27.13 14.98 -15.03
CA PRO A 204 -28.13 14.36 -14.15
C PRO A 204 -27.92 12.86 -13.92
N ASP A 205 -27.06 12.22 -14.72
CA ASP A 205 -26.70 10.81 -14.65
C ASP A 205 -25.30 10.58 -14.04
N ALA A 206 -24.70 11.60 -13.38
CA ALA A 206 -23.43 11.45 -12.69
C ALA A 206 -23.57 10.47 -11.53
N TYR A 207 -22.71 9.45 -11.47
CA TYR A 207 -22.68 8.52 -10.35
C TYR A 207 -21.26 8.03 -10.06
N SER A 208 -21.06 7.61 -8.82
CA SER A 208 -19.87 6.89 -8.40
C SER A 208 -20.13 5.40 -8.29
N ARG A 209 -19.08 4.60 -8.43
CA ARG A 209 -19.10 3.20 -8.05
C ARG A 209 -17.79 2.78 -7.42
N MET A 210 -17.87 1.94 -6.39
CA MET A 210 -16.71 1.26 -5.83
C MET A 210 -16.31 0.09 -6.74
N CYS A 211 -15.01 -0.06 -6.96
CA CYS A 211 -14.43 -1.16 -7.74
C CYS A 211 -13.15 -1.65 -7.07
N THR A 212 -12.83 -2.92 -7.28
CA THR A 212 -11.54 -3.53 -6.93
C THR A 212 -10.71 -3.70 -8.19
N VAL A 213 -9.49 -3.18 -8.18
CA VAL A 213 -8.54 -3.29 -9.29
C VAL A 213 -7.34 -4.11 -8.85
N VAL A 214 -7.00 -5.14 -9.64
CA VAL A 214 -5.82 -5.98 -9.38
C VAL A 214 -4.84 -5.81 -10.54
N PRO A 215 -3.81 -4.94 -10.41
CA PRO A 215 -2.92 -4.60 -11.51
C PRO A 215 -2.17 -5.80 -12.07
N ALA A 216 -1.68 -6.69 -11.22
CA ALA A 216 -0.95 -7.90 -11.61
C ALA A 216 -1.78 -8.80 -12.55
N ARG A 217 -3.10 -8.79 -12.41
CA ARG A 217 -4.05 -9.57 -13.21
C ARG A 217 -4.67 -8.77 -14.35
N ASN A 218 -4.37 -7.47 -14.45
CA ASN A 218 -5.00 -6.53 -15.37
C ASN A 218 -6.55 -6.65 -15.32
N SER A 219 -7.11 -6.74 -14.12
CA SER A 219 -8.55 -6.98 -13.89
C SER A 219 -9.20 -5.87 -13.07
N LEU A 220 -10.49 -5.65 -13.33
CA LEU A 220 -11.36 -4.74 -12.58
C LEU A 220 -12.66 -5.46 -12.25
N TYR A 221 -13.04 -5.43 -10.97
CA TYR A 221 -14.25 -6.05 -10.44
C TYR A 221 -15.11 -4.96 -9.79
N GLN A 222 -16.40 -4.93 -10.11
CA GLN A 222 -17.33 -4.02 -9.45
C GLN A 222 -17.74 -4.61 -8.10
N THR A 223 -17.72 -3.79 -7.06
CA THR A 223 -18.30 -4.10 -5.76
C THR A 223 -19.80 -4.39 -5.95
N SER A 224 -20.25 -5.60 -5.61
CA SER A 224 -21.67 -5.96 -5.73
C SER A 224 -22.48 -5.34 -4.59
N GLU A 225 -23.82 -5.38 -4.68
CA GLU A 225 -24.73 -4.99 -3.57
C GLU A 225 -24.45 -5.75 -2.27
N THR A 226 -23.69 -6.85 -2.33
CA THR A 226 -23.28 -7.69 -1.20
C THR A 226 -21.88 -7.35 -0.62
N GLY A 227 -21.25 -6.26 -1.06
CA GLY A 227 -19.95 -5.80 -0.54
C GLY A 227 -18.75 -5.98 -1.48
N ILE A 228 -17.54 -5.69 -0.98
CA ILE A 228 -16.28 -5.79 -1.73
C ILE A 228 -15.95 -7.26 -2.02
N GLN A 229 -15.57 -7.53 -3.28
CA GLN A 229 -14.95 -8.80 -3.64
C GLN A 229 -13.46 -8.74 -3.35
N ILE A 230 -13.04 -9.43 -2.28
CA ILE A 230 -11.63 -9.64 -1.94
C ILE A 230 -11.24 -11.03 -2.46
N PHE A 231 -10.17 -11.08 -3.27
CA PHE A 231 -9.67 -12.33 -3.85
C PHE A 231 -8.48 -12.86 -3.03
N GLU A 232 -8.49 -14.14 -2.66
CA GLU A 232 -7.35 -14.82 -2.04
C GLU A 232 -6.51 -15.59 -3.06
#